data_AF-A0A968W0W7-F1
#
_entry.id   AF-A0A968W0W7-F1
#
_cell.length_a   1.000
_cell.length_b   1.000
_cell.length_c   1.000
_cell.angle_alpha   90.00
_cell.angle_beta   90.00
_cell.angle_gamma   90.00
#
_symmetry.space_group_name_H-M   'P 1'
#
loop_
_entity.id
_entity.type
_entity.pdbx_description
1 polymer ?
#
loop_
_entity_poly.entity_id
_entity_poly.type
_entity_poly.pdbx_seq_one_letter_code
_entity_poly.pdbx_strand_id
1 'polypeptide(L)' 'MPGTFKIVHQGGKPEAYYCIGSLAAGGKDFRVYMLFKTEGGNKLIHQLRIDKEDVQ' A
#
# COMPACT_ATOMS: atom_id res chain seq x y z
N MET A 1 -11.48 6.81 -15.17
CA MET A 1 -12.02 5.65 -14.43
C MET A 1 -11.07 5.33 -13.29
N PRO A 2 -11.53 4.96 -12.09
CA PRO A 2 -10.62 4.50 -11.04
C PRO A 2 -9.89 3.28 -11.59
N GLY A 3 -8.56 3.35 -11.65
CA GLY A 3 -7.79 2.24 -12.18
C GLY A 3 -7.58 1.15 -11.12
N THR A 4 -6.98 0.05 -11.54
CA THR A 4 -6.84 -1.16 -10.72
C THR A 4 -5.76 -1.01 -9.66
N PHE A 5 -6.07 -1.42 -8.43
CA PHE A 5 -5.08 -1.65 -7.37
C PHE A 5 -4.86 -3.15 -7.18
N LYS A 6 -3.59 -3.58 -7.11
CA LYS A 6 -3.21 -4.99 -6.86
C LYS A 6 -2.19 -5.04 -5.73
N ILE A 7 -2.42 -5.91 -4.76
CA ILE A 7 -1.43 -6.19 -3.71
C ILE A 7 -0.31 -7.03 -4.32
N VAL A 8 0.93 -6.58 -4.16
CA VAL A 8 2.15 -7.24 -4.64
C VAL A 8 2.82 -7.99 -3.49
N HIS A 9 2.93 -7.34 -2.33
CA HIS A 9 3.47 -7.96 -1.12
C HIS A 9 2.65 -7.54 0.10
N GLN A 10 2.55 -8.44 1.06
CA GLN A 10 1.95 -8.15 2.35
C GLN A 10 2.55 -9.06 3.42
N GLY A 11 2.56 -8.60 4.66
CA GLY A 11 3.11 -9.40 5.76
C GLY A 11 3.29 -8.60 7.03
N GLY A 12 4.02 -9.20 7.97
CA GLY A 12 4.24 -8.64 9.29
C GLY A 12 3.40 -9.31 10.37
N LYS A 13 3.52 -8.78 11.59
CA LYS A 13 2.84 -9.30 12.78
C LYS A 13 1.52 -8.56 13.01
N PRO A 14 0.59 -9.08 13.84
CA PRO A 14 -0.67 -8.40 14.14
C PRO A 14 -0.48 -6.94 14.59
N GLU A 15 0.55 -6.68 15.40
CA GLU A 15 0.92 -5.37 15.93
C GLU A 15 1.56 -4.41 14.90
N ALA A 16 2.20 -4.95 13.85
CA ALA A 16 2.90 -4.19 12.82
C ALA A 16 2.81 -4.93 11.48
N TYR A 17 1.85 -4.51 10.66
CA TYR A 17 1.51 -5.13 9.37
C TYR A 17 1.82 -4.16 8.23
N TYR A 18 2.20 -4.68 7.08
CA TYR A 18 2.43 -3.89 5.88
C TYR A 18 1.70 -4.47 4.67
N CYS A 19 1.36 -3.59 3.74
CA CYS A 19 0.87 -3.93 2.40
C CYS A 19 1.58 -3.05 1.38
N ILE A 20 2.07 -3.67 0.31
CA ILE A 20 2.67 -3.02 -0.85
C ILE A 20 1.84 -3.41 -2.06
N GLY A 21 1.36 -2.42 -2.81
CA GLY A 21 0.57 -2.66 -4.01
C GLY A 21 0.96 -1.78 -5.18
N SER A 22 0.53 -2.17 -6.37
CA SER A 22 0.63 -1.38 -7.59
C SER A 22 -0.74 -0.79 -7.91
N LEU A 23 -0.77 0.53 -8.15
CA LEU A 23 -1.95 1.31 -8.50
C LEU A 23 -1.79 1.84 -9.92
N ALA A 24 -2.64 1.39 -10.84
CA ALA A 24 -2.79 2.03 -12.14
C ALA A 24 -3.77 3.20 -12.01
N ALA A 25 -3.36 4.43 -12.33
CA ALA A 25 -4.25 5.59 -12.31
C ALA A 25 -3.79 6.66 -13.32
N GLY A 26 -4.72 7.20 -14.12
CA GLY A 26 -4.40 8.25 -15.08
C GLY A 26 -3.34 7.88 -16.12
N GLY A 27 -3.29 6.61 -16.52
CA GLY A 27 -2.31 6.09 -17.49
C GLY A 27 -0.89 5.94 -16.94
N LYS A 28 -0.73 5.96 -15.62
CA LYS A 28 0.55 5.78 -14.92
C LYS A 28 0.41 4.72 -13.85
N ASP A 29 1.52 4.05 -13.55
CA ASP A 29 1.61 3.10 -12.45
C ASP A 29 2.32 3.73 -11.25
N PHE A 30 1.86 3.34 -10.07
CA PHE A 30 2.37 3.84 -8.79
C PHE A 30 2.58 2.68 -7.83
N ARG A 31 3.71 2.69 -7.13
CA ARG A 31 3.96 1.80 -6.01
C ARG A 31 3.44 2.43 -4.73
N VAL A 32 2.49 1.75 -4.10
CA VAL A 32 1.85 2.18 -2.85
C VAL A 32 2.39 1.32 -1.71
N TYR A 33 2.90 1.98 -0.67
CA TYR A 33 3.35 1.37 0.57
C TYR A 33 2.43 1.79 1.70
N MET A 34 1.86 0.83 2.41
CA MET A 34 1.02 1.05 3.58
C MET A 34 1.62 0.30 4.78
N LEU A 35 1.90 1.04 5.84
CA LEU A 35 2.20 0.47 7.16
C LEU A 35 1.00 0.64 8.06
N PHE A 36 0.65 -0.40 8.79
CA PHE A 36 -0.46 -0.44 9.71
C PHE A 36 0.03 -0.64 11.14
N LYS A 37 -0.58 0.10 12.06
CA LYS A 37 -0.46 -0.11 13.50
C LYS A 37 -1.78 -0.64 14.06
N THR A 38 -1.72 -1.40 15.14
CA THR A 38 -2.93 -1.83 15.86
C THR A 38 -3.13 -0.98 17.10
N GLU A 39 -4.24 -0.25 17.17
CA GLU A 39 -4.62 0.55 18.34
C GLU A 39 -6.04 0.18 18.77
N GLY A 40 -6.21 -0.25 20.03
CA GLY A 40 -7.52 -0.68 20.55
C GLY A 40 -8.15 -1.83 19.77
N GLY A 41 -7.33 -2.72 19.19
CA GLY A 41 -7.79 -3.83 18.33
C GLY A 41 -8.08 -3.45 16.88
N ASN A 42 -8.01 -2.16 16.51
CA ASN A 42 -8.23 -1.70 15.15
C ASN A 42 -6.91 -1.57 14.39
N LYS A 43 -6.87 -2.07 13.15
CA LYS A 43 -5.76 -1.82 12.23
C LYS A 43 -5.94 -0.44 11.60
N LEU A 44 -5.01 0.48 11.89
CA LEU A 44 -5.01 1.84 11.38
C LEU A 44 -3.81 2.04 10.45
N ILE A 45 -4.00 2.82 9.38
CA ILE A 45 -2.89 3.23 8.53
C ILE A 45 -1.99 4.16 9.37
N HIS A 46 -0.78 3.69 9.66
CA HIS A 46 0.24 4.48 10.33
C HIS A 46 1.02 5.34 9.33
N GLN A 47 1.30 4.78 8.15
CA GLN A 47 2.05 5.46 7.11
C GLN A 47 1.53 5.04 5.74
N LEU A 48 1.38 6.02 4.85
CA LEU A 48 1.07 5.85 3.44
C LEU A 48 2.15 6.57 2.63
N ARG A 49 2.80 5.84 1.71
CA ARG A 49 3.73 6.41 0.73
C ARG A 49 3.31 5.94 -0.65
N ILE A 50 3.34 6.85 -1.61
CA ILE A 50 3.04 6.57 -3.01
C ILE A 50 4.20 7.11 -3.83
N ASP A 51 4.87 6.21 -4.53
CA ASP A 51 5.92 6.54 -5.47
C ASP A 51 5.42 6.25 -6.88
N LYS A 52 5.82 7.07 -7.85
CA LYS A 52 5.62 6.71 -9.26
C LYS A 52 6.44 5.46 -9.55
N GLU A 53 5.85 4.48 -10.21
CA GLU A 53 6.58 3.29 -10.63
C GLU A 53 7.44 3.69 -11.84
N ASP A 54 8.74 3.87 -11.60
CA ASP A 54 9.68 4.13 -12.68
C ASP A 54 9.96 2.80 -13.40
N VAL A 55 9.63 2.78 -14.69
CA VAL A 55 10.08 1.73 -15.60
C VAL A 55 11.59 1.95 -15.78
N GLN A 56 12.41 1.09 -15.17
CA GLN A 56 13.83 0.99 -15.52
C GLN A 56 14.01 0.55 -16.96
#